data_AF-A0A318HJ55-F1
#
_entry.id   AF-A0A318HJ55-F1
#
_cell.length_a   1.000
_cell.length_b   1.000
_cell.length_c   1.000
_cell.angle_alpha   90.00
_cell.angle_beta   90.00
_cell.angle_gamma   90.00
#
_symmetry.space_group_name_H-M   'P 1'
#
loop_
_entity.id
_entity.type
_entity.pdbx_description
1 polymer ?
#
loop_
_entity_poly.entity_id
_entity_poly.type
_entity_poly.pdbx_seq_one_letter_code
_entity_poly.pdbx_strand_id
1 'polypeptide(L)'
;MLLCLPLAGAPSNPVSTMRSQVDLPGSLVARYGAEAPNVIAAAGCGRPTEPVADGIDVTRAEFEYAVTQEGALDVDDIVDRRTRIGLVQADRERVTSVAQEFLAGVS
;
A
#
# COMPACT_ATOMS: atom_id res chain seq x y z
N MET A 1 33.06 18.98 -3.51
CA MET A 1 31.61 18.72 -3.54
C MET A 1 31.44 17.22 -3.67
N LEU A 2 31.13 16.53 -2.58
CA LEU A 2 31.05 15.07 -2.53
C LEU A 2 29.77 14.64 -3.28
N LEU A 3 29.91 13.89 -4.38
CA LEU A 3 28.77 13.25 -5.05
C LEU A 3 28.27 12.10 -4.16
N CYS A 4 27.43 12.41 -3.18
CA CYS A 4 26.58 11.39 -2.56
C CYS A 4 25.29 11.36 -3.37
N LEU A 5 25.17 10.36 -4.27
CA LEU A 5 23.89 10.13 -4.93
C LEU A 5 22.90 9.55 -3.92
N PRO A 6 21.70 10.13 -3.80
CA PRO A 6 20.65 9.57 -2.97
C PRO A 6 20.26 8.16 -3.45
N LEU A 7 20.01 7.24 -2.53
CA LEU A 7 19.59 5.88 -2.86
C LEU A 7 18.21 5.87 -3.56
N ALA A 8 17.92 4.81 -4.30
CA ALA A 8 16.57 4.53 -4.80
C ALA A 8 15.55 4.60 -3.65
N GLY A 9 14.43 5.29 -3.86
CA GLY A 9 13.38 5.50 -2.86
C GLY A 9 13.63 6.62 -1.84
N ALA A 10 14.82 7.25 -1.83
CA ALA A 10 15.05 8.43 -1.00
C ALA A 10 14.25 9.63 -1.56
N PRO A 11 13.61 10.46 -0.70
CA PRO A 11 12.76 11.57 -1.17
C PRO A 11 13.54 12.63 -1.96
N SER A 12 14.86 12.71 -1.79
CA SER A 12 15.75 13.59 -2.56
C SER A 12 16.31 12.96 -3.84
N ASN A 13 15.93 11.72 -4.17
CA ASN A 13 16.37 11.06 -5.39
C ASN A 13 15.70 11.69 -6.63
N PRO A 14 16.45 12.12 -7.66
CA PRO A 14 15.88 12.69 -8.87
C PRO A 14 14.97 11.72 -9.65
N VAL A 15 15.11 10.41 -9.44
CA VAL A 15 14.24 9.35 -10.01
C VAL A 15 13.04 9.04 -9.10
N SER A 16 12.93 9.66 -7.92
CA SER A 16 11.70 9.65 -7.11
C SER A 16 10.65 10.52 -7.82
N THR A 17 10.01 9.96 -8.84
CA THR A 17 9.37 10.70 -9.94
C THR A 17 7.97 11.24 -9.64
N MET A 18 7.40 11.02 -8.46
CA MET A 18 6.11 11.62 -8.12
C MET A 18 6.16 12.40 -6.81
N ARG A 19 6.17 13.73 -6.91
CA ARG A 19 5.62 14.55 -5.83
C ARG A 19 4.11 14.49 -5.98
N SER A 20 3.42 13.81 -5.07
CA SER A 20 1.95 13.85 -5.03
C SER A 20 1.48 15.30 -4.98
N GLN A 21 0.57 15.67 -5.88
CA GLN A 21 -0.18 16.93 -5.82
C GLN A 21 -1.36 16.85 -4.81
N VAL A 22 -1.55 15.69 -4.19
CA VAL A 22 -2.65 15.36 -3.28
C VAL A 22 -2.09 15.08 -1.89
N ASP A 23 -2.74 15.59 -0.85
CA ASP A 23 -2.44 15.21 0.53
C ASP A 23 -2.72 13.72 0.72
N LEU A 24 -1.66 12.94 0.86
CA LEU A 24 -1.73 11.51 1.11
C LEU A 24 -1.91 11.23 2.61
N PRO A 25 -2.58 10.12 2.98
CA PRO A 25 -2.61 9.68 4.36
C PRO A 25 -1.19 9.53 4.92
N GLY A 26 -0.92 10.10 6.10
CA GLY A 26 0.41 10.07 6.71
C GLY A 26 0.91 8.64 6.98
N SER A 27 -0.01 7.72 7.29
CA SER A 27 0.29 6.30 7.47
C SER A 27 0.76 5.63 6.17
N LEU A 28 0.17 5.98 5.03
CA LEU A 28 0.59 5.50 3.71
C LEU A 28 2.01 5.97 3.38
N VAL A 29 2.30 7.25 3.61
CA VAL A 29 3.66 7.81 3.41
C VAL A 29 4.67 7.16 4.35
N ALA A 30 4.29 6.88 5.60
CA ALA A 30 5.16 6.21 6.56
C ALA A 30 5.51 4.77 6.15
N ARG A 31 4.59 4.07 5.46
CA ARG A 31 4.81 2.68 4.98
C ARG A 31 5.58 2.62 3.66
N TYR A 32 5.18 3.42 2.67
CA TYR A 32 5.68 3.31 1.28
C TYR A 32 6.70 4.39 0.91
N GLY A 33 6.89 5.42 1.74
CA GLY A 33 7.84 6.49 1.50
C GLY A 33 7.61 7.17 0.14
N ALA A 34 8.65 7.20 -0.69
CA ALA A 34 8.60 7.78 -2.03
C ALA A 34 7.60 7.09 -2.98
N GLU A 35 7.21 5.85 -2.70
CA GLU A 35 6.27 5.09 -3.53
C GLU A 35 4.81 5.33 -3.15
N ALA A 36 4.52 6.03 -2.04
CA ALA A 36 3.15 6.30 -1.60
C ALA A 36 2.25 6.96 -2.68
N PRO A 37 2.74 7.91 -3.50
CA PRO A 37 2.00 8.43 -4.66
C PRO A 37 1.62 7.35 -5.67
N ASN A 38 2.55 6.42 -5.93
CA ASN A 38 2.37 5.36 -6.91
C ASN A 38 1.32 4.35 -6.45
N VAL A 39 1.19 4.11 -5.15
CA VAL A 39 0.13 3.25 -4.58
C VAL A 39 -1.26 3.77 -4.96
N ILE A 40 -1.51 5.07 -4.78
CA ILE A 40 -2.80 5.68 -5.14
C ILE A 40 -2.97 5.77 -6.66
N ALA A 41 -1.91 6.16 -7.38
CA ALA A 41 -1.97 6.32 -8.83
C ALA A 41 -2.20 5.00 -9.58
N ALA A 42 -1.72 3.88 -9.04
CA ALA A 42 -1.91 2.55 -9.62
C ALA A 42 -3.26 1.90 -9.26
N ALA A 43 -3.99 2.45 -8.30
CA ALA A 43 -5.24 1.86 -7.84
C ALA A 43 -6.35 1.99 -8.89
N GLY A 44 -6.88 0.86 -9.35
CA GLY A 44 -8.07 0.76 -10.20
C GLY A 44 -9.36 0.53 -9.40
N CYS A 45 -9.25 0.26 -8.10
CA CYS A 45 -10.40 -0.03 -7.25
C CYS A 45 -11.25 1.20 -6.89
N GLY A 46 -12.51 0.94 -6.53
CA GLY A 46 -13.39 1.97 -6.00
C GLY A 46 -12.95 2.42 -4.60
N ARG A 47 -12.91 3.75 -4.40
CA ARG A 47 -12.60 4.42 -3.11
C ARG A 47 -11.20 4.04 -2.58
N PRO A 48 -10.13 4.33 -3.35
CA PRO A 48 -8.77 3.85 -3.07
C PRO A 48 -8.16 4.36 -1.76
N THR A 49 -8.61 5.53 -1.29
CA THR A 49 -8.14 6.16 -0.05
C THR A 49 -8.96 5.77 1.18
N GLU A 50 -10.07 5.04 1.03
CA GLU A 50 -10.84 4.56 2.16
C GLU A 50 -10.12 3.40 2.87
N PRO A 51 -10.21 3.31 4.20
CA PRO A 51 -9.77 2.15 4.96
C PRO A 51 -10.35 0.83 4.43
N VAL A 52 -9.59 -0.25 4.56
CA VAL A 52 -10.10 -1.61 4.26
C VAL A 52 -11.17 -2.07 5.25
N ALA A 53 -11.11 -1.58 6.49
CA ALA A 53 -12.11 -1.82 7.53
C ALA A 53 -12.05 -0.71 8.59
N ASP A 54 -13.12 -0.57 9.38
CA ASP A 54 -13.18 0.40 10.47
C ASP A 54 -12.06 0.17 11.48
N GLY A 55 -11.34 1.25 11.82
CA GLY A 55 -10.21 1.20 12.77
C GLY A 55 -8.89 0.73 12.18
N ILE A 56 -8.85 0.37 10.89
CA ILE A 56 -7.63 0.00 10.17
C ILE A 56 -7.12 1.21 9.38
N ASP A 57 -5.84 1.53 9.51
CA ASP A 57 -5.22 2.68 8.84
C ASP A 57 -4.69 2.36 7.43
N VAL A 58 -4.83 1.10 7.00
CA VAL A 58 -4.49 0.57 5.67
C VAL A 58 -5.65 0.82 4.71
N THR A 59 -5.35 1.42 3.56
CA THR A 59 -6.38 1.77 2.57
C THR A 59 -6.61 0.65 1.56
N ARG A 60 -7.74 0.71 0.85
CA ARG A 60 -8.08 -0.23 -0.22
C ARG A 60 -7.04 -0.27 -1.33
N ALA A 61 -6.44 0.86 -1.69
CA ALA A 61 -5.36 0.93 -2.67
C ALA A 61 -4.14 0.06 -2.28
N GLU A 62 -3.83 -0.02 -0.99
CA GLU A 62 -2.69 -0.82 -0.52
C GLU A 62 -2.92 -2.32 -0.72
N PHE A 63 -4.15 -2.80 -0.57
CA PHE A 63 -4.49 -4.19 -0.85
C PHE A 63 -4.37 -4.51 -2.34
N GLU A 64 -4.84 -3.62 -3.21
CA GLU A 64 -4.68 -3.78 -4.66
C GLU A 64 -3.21 -3.73 -5.08
N TYR A 65 -2.43 -2.82 -4.49
CA TYR A 65 -1.00 -2.68 -4.76
C TYR A 65 -0.23 -3.91 -4.30
N ALA A 66 -0.60 -4.49 -3.15
CA ALA A 66 -0.01 -5.74 -2.67
C ALA A 66 -0.13 -6.87 -3.70
N VAL A 67 -1.28 -6.99 -4.39
CA VAL A 67 -1.49 -8.02 -5.41
C VAL A 67 -0.78 -7.66 -6.72
N THR A 68 -1.01 -6.46 -7.22
CA THR A 68 -0.61 -6.09 -8.59
C THR A 68 0.87 -5.75 -8.73
N GLN A 69 1.46 -5.08 -7.74
CA GLN A 69 2.84 -4.59 -7.80
C GLN A 69 3.79 -5.34 -6.85
N GLU A 70 3.29 -5.82 -5.71
CA GLU A 70 4.11 -6.57 -4.74
C GLU A 70 3.96 -8.09 -4.85
N GLY A 71 3.07 -8.57 -5.73
CA GLY A 71 2.93 -9.98 -6.09
C GLY A 71 2.37 -10.87 -4.98
N ALA A 72 1.45 -10.35 -4.15
CA ALA A 72 0.72 -11.17 -3.18
C ALA A 72 -0.10 -12.24 -3.90
N LEU A 73 0.09 -13.51 -3.51
CA LEU A 73 -0.57 -14.66 -4.15
C LEU A 73 -1.71 -15.24 -3.31
N ASP A 74 -1.69 -14.98 -2.01
CA ASP A 74 -2.71 -15.41 -1.07
C ASP A 74 -3.09 -14.32 -0.07
N VAL A 75 -4.10 -14.60 0.76
CA VAL A 75 -4.56 -13.66 1.80
C VAL A 75 -3.46 -13.40 2.84
N ASP A 76 -2.62 -14.39 3.11
CA ASP A 76 -1.57 -14.31 4.12
C ASP A 76 -0.43 -13.39 3.66
N ASP A 77 -0.16 -13.30 2.36
CA ASP A 77 0.71 -12.28 1.77
C ASP A 77 0.24 -10.88 2.14
N ILE A 78 -1.04 -10.60 1.87
CA ILE A 78 -1.62 -9.28 2.09
C ILE A 78 -1.64 -8.97 3.59
N VAL A 79 -2.24 -9.86 4.38
CA VAL A 79 -2.62 -9.58 5.77
C VAL A 79 -1.45 -9.76 6.74
N ASP A 80 -0.56 -10.73 6.53
CA ASP A 80 0.51 -11.03 7.48
C ASP A 80 1.87 -10.43 7.07
N ARG A 81 2.15 -10.33 5.77
CA ARG A 81 3.47 -9.91 5.27
C ARG A 81 3.50 -8.45 4.85
N ARG A 82 2.60 -8.04 3.94
CA ARG A 82 2.59 -6.67 3.36
C ARG A 82 2.06 -5.63 4.32
N THR A 83 0.99 -5.96 5.04
CA THR A 83 0.30 -5.00 5.91
C THR A 83 0.49 -5.28 7.40
N ARG A 84 0.80 -6.54 7.77
CA ARG A 84 0.93 -7.01 9.16
C ARG A 84 -0.32 -6.81 10.03
N ILE A 85 -1.48 -6.58 9.42
CA ILE A 85 -2.78 -6.51 10.11
C ILE A 85 -3.05 -7.82 10.88
N GLY A 86 -2.58 -8.94 10.34
CA GLY A 86 -2.77 -10.27 10.93
C GLY A 86 -2.09 -10.50 12.28
N LEU A 87 -1.25 -9.58 12.74
CA LEU A 87 -0.68 -9.63 14.10
C LEU A 87 -1.76 -9.48 15.19
N VAL A 88 -2.92 -8.90 14.86
CA VAL A 88 -4.09 -8.82 15.73
C VAL A 88 -5.22 -9.66 15.14
N GLN A 89 -5.60 -10.75 15.83
CA GLN A 89 -6.60 -11.71 15.34
C GLN A 89 -7.94 -11.04 14.99
N ALA A 90 -8.41 -10.11 15.81
CA ALA A 90 -9.67 -9.40 15.57
C ALA A 90 -9.62 -8.54 14.30
N ASP A 91 -8.46 -7.97 13.96
CA ASP A 91 -8.29 -7.16 12.76
C ASP A 91 -8.14 -8.03 11.51
N ARG A 92 -7.45 -9.17 11.63
CA ARG A 92 -7.41 -10.20 10.59
C ARG A 92 -8.80 -10.58 10.13
N GLU A 93 -9.68 -10.91 11.09
CA GLU A 93 -11.05 -11.34 10.81
C GLU A 93 -11.84 -10.25 10.06
N ARG A 94 -11.64 -8.98 10.41
CA ARG A 94 -12.30 -7.84 9.74
C ARG A 94 -11.88 -7.66 8.29
N VAL A 95 -10.61 -7.90 7.96
CA VAL A 95 -10.06 -7.59 6.63
C VAL A 95 -9.98 -8.79 5.69
N THR A 96 -10.16 -10.03 6.19
CA THR A 96 -9.98 -11.25 5.41
C THR A 96 -10.88 -11.29 4.17
N SER A 97 -12.17 -10.93 4.32
CA SER A 97 -13.10 -10.90 3.18
C SER A 97 -12.71 -9.86 2.12
N VAL A 98 -12.13 -8.74 2.55
CA VAL A 98 -11.68 -7.68 1.64
C VAL A 98 -10.40 -8.11 0.91
N ALA A 99 -9.47 -8.78 1.59
CA ALA A 99 -8.29 -9.36 0.94
C ALA A 99 -8.65 -10.38 -0.15
N GLN A 100 -9.66 -11.21 0.10
CA GLN A 100 -10.17 -12.16 -0.88
C GLN A 100 -10.79 -11.49 -2.11
N GLU A 101 -11.50 -10.36 -1.93
CA GLU A 101 -12.04 -9.54 -3.04
C GLU A 101 -10.94 -9.12 -4.00
N PHE A 102 -9.83 -8.60 -3.48
CA PHE A 102 -8.71 -8.11 -4.29
C PHE A 102 -7.95 -9.23 -5.01
N LEU A 103 -7.81 -10.40 -4.40
CA LEU A 103 -7.20 -11.56 -5.06
C LEU A 103 -8.08 -12.10 -6.20
N ALA A 104 -9.40 -12.09 -6.03
CA ALA A 104 -10.33 -12.55 -7.06
C ALA A 104 -10.41 -11.60 -8.27
N GLY A 105 -10.12 -10.31 -8.09
CA GLY A 105 -10.19 -9.29 -9.14
C GLY A 105 -9.02 -9.28 -10.14
N VAL A 106 -7.97 -10.10 -9.94
CA VAL A 106 -6.75 -10.11 -10.76
C VAL A 106 -6.70 -11.31 -11.73
N SER A 107 -7.82 -11.99 -11.97
CA SER A 107 -7.93 -13.07 -12.98
C SER A 107 -8.23 -12.59 -14.39
#